data_AF-A0A955KF81-F1
#
_entry.id   AF-A0A955KF81-F1
#
_cell.length_a   1.000
_cell.length_b   1.000
_cell.length_c   1.000
_cell.angle_alpha   90.00
_cell.angle_beta   90.00
_cell.angle_gamma   90.00
#
_symmetry.space_group_name_H-M   'P 1'
#
loop_
_entity.id
_entity.type
_entity.pdbx_description
1 polymer ?
#
loop_
_entity_poly.entity_id
_entity_poly.type
_entity_poly.pdbx_seq_one_letter_code
_entity_poly.pdbx_strand_id
1 'polypeptide(L)'
;MERAPHSFESKRNIDEAEEIEAITKDEPAAIMYGDQIFRGTSHMLAMMKLKAELPDFDDFSSLVDGFITTQGRFVDREEAEVLAEKAHQLEGDSIGYNGDERSLDSKDLIH
;
A
#
# COMPACT_ATOMS: atom_id res chain seq x y z
N MET A 1 59.75 13.83 -13.91
CA MET A 1 58.99 13.56 -12.66
C MET A 1 57.52 13.77 -12.98
N GLU A 2 56.90 12.67 -13.37
CA GLU A 2 55.47 12.59 -13.68
C GLU A 2 54.69 12.54 -12.36
N ARG A 3 53.74 13.45 -12.17
CA ARG A 3 52.74 13.36 -11.11
C ARG A 3 51.40 13.82 -11.68
N ALA A 4 50.67 12.86 -12.23
CA ALA A 4 49.22 12.94 -12.26
C ALA A 4 48.69 12.67 -10.85
N PRO A 5 47.74 13.45 -10.34
CA PRO A 5 46.87 12.99 -9.28
C PRO A 5 45.43 12.89 -9.77
N HIS A 6 44.94 11.65 -9.74
CA HIS A 6 43.60 11.28 -9.31
C HIS A 6 42.40 11.81 -10.13
N SER A 7 42.13 11.13 -11.24
CA SER A 7 40.74 10.83 -11.61
C SER A 7 40.22 9.74 -10.67
N PHE A 8 39.58 10.15 -9.58
CA PHE A 8 38.65 9.29 -8.85
C PHE A 8 37.26 9.90 -8.97
N GLU A 9 36.72 9.91 -10.20
CA GLU A 9 35.29 10.09 -10.39
C GLU A 9 34.62 8.78 -9.94
N SER A 10 34.30 8.69 -8.65
CA SER A 10 33.26 7.78 -8.16
C SER A 10 31.92 8.21 -8.77
N LYS A 11 31.68 7.81 -10.01
CA LYS A 11 30.35 7.90 -10.62
C LYS A 11 29.45 6.86 -9.95
N ARG A 12 28.74 7.37 -8.95
CA ARG A 12 27.37 7.03 -8.53
C ARG A 12 26.76 5.90 -9.38
N ASN A 13 26.70 4.71 -8.81
CA ASN A 13 25.84 3.62 -9.28
C ASN A 13 24.86 3.29 -8.14
N ILE A 14 23.90 4.17 -7.85
CA ILE A 14 22.80 3.90 -6.92
C ILE A 14 21.51 4.56 -7.42
N ASP A 15 21.26 4.52 -8.74
CA ASP A 15 20.04 5.09 -9.34
C ASP A 15 19.39 4.13 -10.34
N GLU A 16 19.55 2.83 -10.11
CA GLU A 16 18.58 1.82 -10.57
C GLU A 16 17.84 1.34 -9.32
N ALA A 17 17.20 2.26 -8.61
CA ALA A 17 15.99 1.86 -7.91
C ALA A 17 15.01 1.53 -9.02
N GLU A 18 14.87 0.25 -9.37
CA GLU A 18 13.64 -0.21 -10.02
C GLU A 18 12.51 0.48 -9.27
N GLU A 19 11.76 1.37 -9.92
CA GLU A 19 10.61 2.03 -9.30
C GLU A 19 9.66 0.90 -8.89
N ILE A 20 9.74 0.50 -7.62
CA ILE A 20 8.93 -0.57 -7.08
C ILE A 20 7.49 -0.06 -7.20
N GLU A 21 6.73 -0.70 -8.08
CA GLU A 21 5.33 -0.39 -8.23
C GLU A 21 4.65 -0.55 -6.86
N ALA A 22 3.99 0.50 -6.41
CA ALA A 22 3.48 0.62 -5.06
C ALA A 22 2.09 1.22 -5.08
N ILE A 23 1.32 1.08 -4.00
CA ILE A 23 0.01 1.73 -3.89
C ILE A 23 0.21 3.24 -3.76
N THR A 24 -0.56 4.01 -4.53
CA THR A 24 -0.50 5.48 -4.51
C THR A 24 -0.97 6.03 -3.16
N LYS A 25 -0.39 7.12 -2.68
CA LYS A 25 -0.74 7.72 -1.38
C LYS A 25 -1.91 8.72 -1.46
N ASP A 26 -2.12 9.36 -2.61
CA ASP A 26 -3.15 10.38 -2.78
C ASP A 26 -4.55 9.78 -2.93
N GLU A 27 -4.71 8.80 -3.82
CA GLU A 27 -5.99 8.12 -4.06
C GLU A 27 -5.79 6.60 -4.09
N PRO A 28 -5.38 6.00 -2.95
CA PRO A 28 -5.04 4.58 -2.87
C PRO A 28 -6.21 3.69 -3.24
N ALA A 29 -7.44 4.06 -2.87
CA ALA A 29 -8.60 3.23 -3.04
C ALA A 29 -9.23 3.42 -4.42
N ALA A 30 -9.66 2.31 -5.01
CA ALA A 30 -10.43 2.34 -6.23
C ALA A 30 -11.56 1.33 -6.24
N ILE A 31 -12.57 1.64 -7.04
CA ILE A 31 -13.69 0.77 -7.31
C ILE A 31 -13.77 0.62 -8.82
N MET A 32 -13.71 -0.62 -9.28
CA MET A 32 -13.97 -0.96 -10.68
C MET A 32 -15.43 -1.37 -10.84
N TYR A 33 -16.09 -0.80 -11.84
CA TYR A 33 -17.44 -1.15 -12.25
C TYR A 33 -17.52 -1.26 -13.77
N GLY A 34 -17.72 -2.48 -14.27
CA GLY A 34 -17.62 -2.78 -15.70
C GLY A 34 -16.21 -2.44 -16.21
N ASP A 35 -16.12 -1.46 -17.11
CA ASP A 35 -14.85 -1.00 -17.71
C ASP A 35 -14.32 0.30 -17.06
N GLN A 36 -15.00 0.81 -16.03
CA GLN A 36 -14.68 2.10 -15.41
C GLN A 36 -14.01 1.92 -14.05
N ILE A 37 -13.01 2.76 -13.79
CA ILE A 37 -12.26 2.76 -12.53
C ILE A 37 -12.48 4.11 -11.85
N PHE A 38 -13.13 4.08 -10.69
CA PHE A 38 -13.37 5.25 -9.86
C PHE A 38 -12.33 5.27 -8.73
N ARG A 39 -11.54 6.33 -8.65
CA ARG A 39 -10.44 6.47 -7.68
C ARG A 39 -10.81 7.41 -6.55
N GLY A 40 -10.26 7.22 -5.36
CA GLY A 40 -10.44 8.16 -4.25
C GLY A 40 -9.48 7.92 -3.09
N THR A 41 -9.40 8.88 -2.17
CA THR A 41 -8.60 8.73 -0.95
C THR A 41 -9.10 7.59 -0.05
N SER A 42 -10.37 7.17 -0.23
CA SER A 42 -11.00 6.03 0.43
C SER A 42 -12.05 5.39 -0.48
N HIS A 43 -12.38 4.12 -0.23
CA HIS A 43 -13.45 3.40 -0.96
C HIS A 43 -14.78 4.15 -0.91
N MET A 44 -15.07 4.84 0.21
CA MET A 44 -16.27 5.67 0.33
C MET A 44 -16.27 6.82 -0.69
N LEU A 45 -15.14 7.50 -0.89
CA LEU A 45 -15.05 8.58 -1.89
C LEU A 45 -15.07 8.04 -3.33
N ALA A 46 -14.41 6.91 -3.58
CA ALA A 46 -14.51 6.22 -4.87
C ALA A 46 -15.97 5.86 -5.19
N MET A 47 -16.72 5.36 -4.19
CA MET A 47 -18.15 5.05 -4.31
C MET A 47 -19.00 6.31 -4.53
N MET A 48 -18.67 7.43 -3.87
CA MET A 48 -19.37 8.70 -4.11
C MET A 48 -19.18 9.19 -5.55
N LYS A 49 -17.97 9.06 -6.11
CA LYS A 49 -17.72 9.40 -7.52
C LYS A 49 -18.51 8.49 -8.46
N LEU A 50 -18.56 7.19 -8.17
CA LEU A 50 -19.39 6.24 -8.92
C LEU A 50 -20.87 6.63 -8.87
N LYS A 51 -21.42 6.96 -7.68
CA LYS A 51 -22.82 7.43 -7.55
C LYS A 51 -23.08 8.78 -8.20
N ALA A 52 -22.07 9.66 -8.28
CA ALA A 52 -22.20 10.93 -8.97
C ALA A 52 -22.30 10.75 -10.49
N GLU A 53 -21.54 9.80 -11.05
CA GLU A 53 -21.58 9.47 -12.49
C GLU A 53 -22.78 8.58 -12.85
N LEU A 54 -23.14 7.67 -11.95
CA LEU A 54 -24.24 6.71 -12.11
C LEU A 54 -25.21 6.84 -10.91
N PRO A 55 -26.08 7.86 -10.89
CA PRO A 55 -27.02 8.08 -9.78
C PRO A 55 -28.08 6.98 -9.64
N ASP A 56 -28.34 6.24 -10.72
CA ASP A 56 -29.27 5.08 -10.75
C ASP A 56 -28.57 3.74 -10.50
N PHE A 57 -27.30 3.77 -10.09
CA PHE A 57 -26.55 2.59 -9.77
C PHE A 57 -27.05 1.93 -8.48
N ASP A 58 -27.53 0.69 -8.60
CA ASP A 58 -27.99 -0.14 -7.47
C ASP A 58 -27.32 -1.53 -7.43
N ASP A 59 -26.51 -1.89 -8.45
CA ASP A 59 -25.90 -3.22 -8.57
C ASP A 59 -24.52 -3.32 -7.92
N PHE A 60 -24.49 -3.52 -6.61
CA PHE A 60 -23.24 -3.67 -5.85
C PHE A 60 -22.50 -4.98 -6.15
N SER A 61 -23.15 -5.98 -6.75
CA SER A 61 -22.55 -7.29 -7.08
C SER A 61 -21.46 -7.22 -8.15
N SER A 62 -21.54 -6.24 -9.04
CA SER A 62 -20.58 -6.07 -10.13
C SER A 62 -19.42 -5.13 -9.77
N LEU A 63 -19.35 -4.66 -8.51
CA LEU A 63 -18.26 -3.83 -8.03
C LEU A 63 -17.10 -4.69 -7.58
N VAL A 64 -15.91 -4.30 -8.00
CA VAL A 64 -14.66 -4.87 -7.49
C VAL A 64 -13.94 -3.77 -6.71
N ASP A 65 -13.74 -4.00 -5.42
CA ASP A 65 -12.88 -3.16 -4.59
C ASP A 65 -11.41 -3.46 -4.87
N GLY A 66 -10.59 -2.42 -4.87
CA GLY A 66 -9.17 -2.55 -5.12
C GLY A 66 -8.43 -1.25 -4.88
N PHE A 67 -7.23 -1.18 -5.42
CA PHE A 67 -6.32 -0.08 -5.19
C PHE A 67 -5.70 0.40 -6.50
N ILE A 68 -5.13 1.59 -6.47
CA ILE A 68 -4.41 2.17 -7.60
C ILE A 68 -2.93 2.23 -7.30
N THR A 69 -2.13 1.75 -8.24
CA THR A 69 -0.67 1.83 -8.13
C THR A 69 -0.17 3.21 -8.53
N THR A 70 1.07 3.53 -8.19
CA THR A 70 1.76 4.77 -8.61
C THR A 70 1.80 4.93 -10.13
N GLN A 71 1.68 3.83 -10.88
CA GLN A 71 1.62 3.81 -12.34
C GLN A 71 0.19 4.00 -12.89
N GLY A 72 -0.80 4.13 -12.01
CA GLY A 72 -2.20 4.35 -12.39
C GLY A 72 -2.95 3.07 -12.81
N ARG A 73 -2.39 1.89 -12.54
CA ARG A 73 -3.04 0.58 -12.76
C ARG A 73 -3.97 0.24 -11.60
N PHE A 74 -5.14 -0.33 -11.91
CA PHE A 74 -6.00 -0.95 -10.91
C PHE A 74 -5.49 -2.34 -10.56
N VAL A 75 -5.42 -2.60 -9.27
CA VAL A 75 -5.00 -3.87 -8.69
C VAL A 75 -6.04 -4.28 -7.64
N ASP A 76 -6.36 -5.56 -7.57
CA ASP A 76 -7.24 -6.08 -6.52
C ASP A 76 -6.53 -6.09 -5.16
N ARG A 77 -7.26 -6.43 -4.09
CA ARG A 77 -6.70 -6.45 -2.73
C ARG A 77 -5.52 -7.42 -2.57
N GLU A 78 -5.53 -8.59 -3.21
CA GLU A 78 -4.46 -9.58 -3.08
C GLU A 78 -3.19 -9.07 -3.79
N GLU A 79 -3.34 -8.55 -5.01
CA GLU A 79 -2.22 -7.93 -5.74
C GLU A 79 -1.69 -6.67 -5.02
N ALA A 80 -2.59 -5.87 -4.43
CA ALA A 80 -2.23 -4.70 -3.64
C ALA A 80 -1.41 -5.05 -2.40
N GLU A 81 -1.75 -6.13 -1.70
CA GLU A 81 -1.00 -6.60 -0.53
C GLU A 81 0.44 -6.98 -0.92
N VAL A 82 0.60 -7.72 -2.02
CA VAL A 82 1.92 -8.10 -2.54
C VAL A 82 2.75 -6.87 -2.95
N LEU A 83 2.12 -5.88 -3.61
CA LEU A 83 2.80 -4.64 -3.98
C LEU A 83 3.16 -3.80 -2.75
N ALA A 84 2.26 -3.70 -1.76
CA ALA A 84 2.52 -2.99 -0.52
C ALA A 84 3.62 -3.65 0.32
N GLU A 85 3.69 -4.99 0.35
CA GLU A 85 4.78 -5.75 0.97
C GLU A 85 6.11 -5.48 0.26
N LYS A 86 6.15 -5.62 -1.07
CA LYS A 86 7.35 -5.34 -1.89
C LYS A 86 7.83 -3.89 -1.75
N ALA A 87 6.91 -2.96 -1.65
CA ALA A 87 7.20 -1.54 -1.48
C ALA A 87 7.46 -1.14 -0.02
N HIS A 88 7.53 -2.11 0.91
CA HIS A 88 7.75 -1.87 2.34
C HIS A 88 6.71 -0.90 2.97
N GLN A 89 5.52 -0.81 2.37
CA GLN A 89 4.42 0.04 2.83
C GLN A 89 3.63 -0.58 3.99
N LEU A 90 3.77 -1.88 4.21
CA LEU A 90 3.16 -2.61 5.32
C LEU A 90 4.03 -2.62 6.60
N GLU A 91 5.25 -2.08 6.56
CA GLU A 91 6.17 -2.03 7.72
C GLU A 91 5.83 -0.94 8.76
N GLY A 92 4.56 -0.56 8.85
CA GLY A 92 4.03 0.27 9.93
C GLY A 92 3.28 -0.60 10.93
N ASP A 93 3.92 -0.92 12.05
CA ASP A 93 3.34 -1.59 13.23
C ASP A 93 3.23 -3.13 13.17
N SER A 94 4.36 -3.81 12.95
CA SER A 94 4.60 -5.03 13.72
C SER A 94 5.00 -4.65 15.15
N ILE A 95 4.06 -4.08 15.93
CA ILE A 95 4.11 -4.27 17.38
C ILE A 95 4.01 -5.77 17.55
N GLY A 96 5.17 -6.38 17.82
CA GLY A 96 5.27 -7.78 18.17
C GLY A 96 4.30 -8.06 19.32
N TYR A 97 3.16 -8.66 18.99
CA TYR A 97 2.45 -9.55 19.88
C TYR A 97 3.39 -10.73 20.16
N ASN A 98 4.43 -10.48 20.95
CA ASN A 98 4.99 -11.50 21.80
C ASN A 98 3.83 -11.90 22.70
N GLY A 99 3.25 -13.07 22.42
CA GLY A 99 2.41 -13.77 23.38
C GLY A 99 3.23 -14.05 24.63
N ASP A 100 3.33 -13.06 25.51
CA ASP A 100 3.70 -13.28 26.90
C ASP A 100 2.41 -13.78 27.56
N GLU A 101 2.15 -15.07 27.41
CA GLU A 101 1.29 -15.89 28.28
C GLU A 101 1.88 -15.87 29.70
N ARG A 102 1.98 -14.70 30.33
CA ARG A 102 2.08 -14.60 31.78
C ARG A 102 0.73 -14.97 32.37
N SER A 103 0.57 -16.29 32.45
CA SER A 103 -0.10 -17.01 33.53
C SER A 103 -0.39 -16.07 34.70
N LEU A 104 -1.66 -15.71 34.84
CA LEU A 104 -2.20 -15.16 36.09
C LEU A 104 -2.13 -16.28 37.13
N ASP A 105 -0.95 -16.51 37.69
CA ASP A 105 -0.81 -17.30 38.92
C ASP A 105 -1.51 -16.51 40.02
N SER A 106 -2.78 -16.85 40.18
CA SER A 106 -3.70 -16.30 41.16
C SER A 106 -3.39 -16.95 42.50
N LYS A 107 -2.25 -16.63 43.11
CA LYS A 107 -1.96 -16.97 44.50
C LYS A 107 -1.24 -15.82 45.18
N ASP A 108 -1.64 -15.59 46.43
CA ASP A 108 -1.06 -14.66 47.40
C ASP A 108 -1.43 -13.19 47.27
N LEU A 109 -2.69 -12.88 47.64
CA LEU A 109 -2.96 -11.62 48.33
C LEU A 109 -4.13 -11.70 49.31
N ILE A 110 -4.04 -12.56 50.34
CA ILE A 110 -4.72 -12.33 51.63
C ILE A 110 -3.87 -12.91 52.76
N HIS A 111 -3.20 -12.03 53.53
CA HIS A 111 -2.88 -12.22 54.94
C HIS A 111 -3.15 -10.91 55.67
#